data_AF-A0A663MZY7-F1
#
_entry.id   AF-A0A663MZY7-F1
#
_cell.length_a   1.000
_cell.length_b   1.000
_cell.length_c   1.000
_cell.angle_alpha   90.00
_cell.angle_beta   90.00
_cell.angle_gamma   90.00
#
_symmetry.space_group_name_H-M   'P 1'
#
loop_
_entity.id
_entity.type
_entity.pdbx_description
1 polymer ?
#
loop_
_entity_poly.entity_id
_entity_poly.type
_entity_poly.pdbx_seq_one_letter_code
_entity_poly.pdbx_strand_id
1 'polypeptide(L)'
;MEKFTHLEALLFAAVLENCVDQLSILGYIMPVSYEGKTDISHVCASILPLERNLSCIEHKQQLGKTEDLKTPMKYSCILFLPGRQYARDVITVTMKKVQESGKFNSLTEANEREKAKKSKFHDFLIRSEGKKEIKSLEKQLQDVKKETEIELQNRDNMIAYLRDELQEMRTKMNMESRYMKKSTDLQIHQTQKKCSNAENVLDKEIQKLRTRTDEEIRVHTEIENFLRQHHKVEEKLEYWADKYENDMDAKTEELDALKAAKANNLEMLQRLAEEETIISDRAEKEAKRRLLEQDALELKSILKLQAWWKGTMVRRNLGPYQALKKIREKQLSKQKEKGNKDKSGAKKKMR
;
A
#
# COMPACT_ATOMS: atom_id res chain seq x y z
N MET A 1 39.41 -119.14 5.92
CA MET A 1 40.18 -119.67 4.76
C MET A 1 40.48 -121.13 5.04
N GLU A 2 40.03 -121.99 4.14
CA GLU A 2 40.24 -123.43 4.17
C GLU A 2 41.74 -123.75 4.13
N LYS A 3 42.17 -124.76 4.89
CA LYS A 3 43.56 -125.23 4.84
C LYS A 3 43.71 -126.08 3.58
N PHE A 4 44.72 -125.80 2.77
CA PHE A 4 45.05 -126.67 1.65
C PHE A 4 45.37 -128.07 2.16
N THR A 5 44.95 -129.10 1.42
CA THR A 5 45.40 -130.46 1.69
C THR A 5 46.92 -130.54 1.50
N HIS A 6 47.58 -131.51 2.13
CA HIS A 6 49.04 -131.60 2.10
C HIS A 6 49.61 -131.70 0.67
N LEU A 7 48.90 -132.41 -0.22
CA LEU A 7 49.23 -132.54 -1.63
C LEU A 7 49.10 -131.20 -2.39
N GLU A 8 48.01 -130.47 -2.14
CA GLU A 8 47.78 -129.14 -2.73
C GLU A 8 48.81 -128.12 -2.22
N ALA A 9 49.13 -128.14 -0.93
CA ALA A 9 50.15 -127.27 -0.35
C ALA A 9 51.53 -127.50 -0.98
N LEU A 10 51.91 -128.75 -1.25
CA LEU A 10 53.14 -129.09 -1.96
C LEU A 10 53.12 -128.60 -3.42
N LEU A 11 52.00 -128.80 -4.13
CA LEU A 11 51.86 -128.35 -5.51
C LEU A 11 51.94 -126.81 -5.61
N PHE A 12 51.23 -126.10 -4.74
CA PHE A 12 51.27 -124.64 -4.69
C PHE A 12 52.64 -124.11 -4.25
N ALA A 13 53.31 -124.78 -3.31
CA ALA A 13 54.66 -124.41 -2.90
C ALA A 13 55.67 -124.55 -4.05
N ALA A 14 55.61 -125.64 -4.83
CA ALA A 14 56.48 -125.84 -5.98
C ALA A 14 56.27 -124.76 -7.06
N VAL A 15 55.03 -124.33 -7.28
CA VAL A 15 54.73 -123.21 -8.19
C VAL A 15 55.28 -121.89 -7.62
N LEU A 16 55.07 -121.62 -6.33
CA LEU A 16 55.60 -120.40 -5.69
C LEU A 16 57.13 -120.40 -5.65
N GLU A 17 57.77 -121.55 -5.48
CA GLU A 17 59.22 -121.74 -5.53
C GLU A 17 59.74 -121.41 -6.92
N ASN A 18 59.13 -121.95 -7.98
CA ASN A 18 59.45 -121.57 -9.36
C ASN A 18 59.23 -120.07 -9.60
N CYS A 19 58.21 -119.44 -9.01
CA CYS A 19 58.02 -117.99 -9.10
C CYS A 19 59.11 -117.21 -8.36
N VAL A 20 59.54 -117.67 -7.17
CA VAL A 20 60.66 -117.05 -6.43
C VAL A 20 61.94 -117.20 -7.24
N ASP A 21 62.19 -118.37 -7.83
CA ASP A 21 63.35 -118.66 -8.66
C ASP A 21 63.36 -117.83 -9.93
N GLN A 22 62.23 -117.71 -10.61
CA GLN A 22 62.09 -116.82 -11.77
C GLN A 22 62.30 -115.35 -11.38
N LEU A 23 61.79 -114.91 -10.23
CA LEU A 23 62.08 -113.57 -9.71
C LEU A 23 63.55 -113.41 -9.26
N SER A 24 64.22 -114.50 -8.87
CA SER A 24 65.66 -114.54 -8.57
C SER A 24 66.43 -114.33 -9.86
N ILE A 25 66.15 -115.17 -10.86
CA ILE A 25 66.77 -115.20 -12.18
C ILE A 25 66.56 -113.85 -12.86
N LEU A 26 65.35 -113.30 -12.80
CA LEU A 26 65.06 -111.95 -13.31
C LEU A 26 65.88 -110.87 -12.58
N GLY A 27 66.10 -111.02 -11.27
CA GLY A 27 67.00 -110.16 -10.50
C GLY A 27 68.48 -110.32 -10.85
N TYR A 28 68.91 -111.51 -11.29
CA TYR A 28 70.27 -111.78 -11.75
C TYR A 28 70.52 -111.31 -13.19
N ILE A 29 69.51 -111.42 -14.06
CA ILE A 29 69.57 -110.95 -15.47
C ILE A 29 69.42 -109.43 -15.54
N MET A 30 68.71 -108.83 -14.58
CA MET A 30 68.56 -107.38 -14.43
C MET A 30 69.22 -106.92 -13.12
N PRO A 31 70.56 -107.00 -13.00
CA PRO A 31 71.28 -106.56 -11.82
C PRO A 31 71.09 -105.06 -11.62
N VAL A 32 71.08 -104.63 -10.36
CA VAL A 32 70.94 -103.23 -9.92
C VAL A 32 72.06 -102.40 -10.54
N SER A 33 71.85 -101.94 -11.76
CA SER A 33 72.72 -100.98 -12.42
C SER A 33 72.25 -99.61 -11.98
N TYR A 34 72.54 -99.24 -10.72
CA TYR A 34 72.81 -97.88 -10.25
C TYR A 34 73.04 -97.94 -8.73
N GLU A 35 74.31 -98.09 -8.34
CA GLU A 35 74.80 -97.50 -7.09
C GLU A 35 74.78 -95.99 -7.27
N GLY A 36 74.04 -95.29 -6.39
CA GLY A 36 74.16 -93.85 -6.24
C GLY A 36 72.83 -93.12 -6.24
N LYS A 37 72.49 -92.59 -5.06
CA LYS A 37 71.39 -91.67 -4.72
C LYS A 37 70.10 -92.35 -4.25
N THR A 38 70.14 -92.72 -2.97
CA THR A 38 69.02 -92.88 -2.05
C THR A 38 68.19 -91.61 -1.94
N ASP A 39 67.35 -91.31 -2.93
CA ASP A 39 66.22 -90.39 -2.78
C ASP A 39 65.04 -90.84 -3.66
N ILE A 40 64.50 -92.01 -3.30
CA ILE A 40 63.34 -92.62 -3.96
C ILE A 40 62.07 -91.78 -3.74
N SER A 41 62.05 -90.92 -2.72
CA SER A 41 60.92 -90.04 -2.39
C SER A 41 60.73 -88.90 -3.40
N HIS A 42 61.81 -88.28 -3.88
CA HIS A 42 61.74 -87.13 -4.78
C HIS A 42 61.44 -87.53 -6.23
N VAL A 43 61.92 -88.70 -6.67
CA VAL A 43 61.73 -89.22 -8.04
C VAL A 43 60.32 -89.81 -8.24
N CYS A 44 59.75 -90.51 -7.25
CA CYS A 44 58.35 -90.95 -7.30
C CYS A 44 57.37 -89.77 -7.40
N ALA A 45 57.63 -88.68 -6.68
CA ALA A 45 56.77 -87.49 -6.69
C ALA A 45 56.79 -86.75 -8.04
N SER A 46 57.88 -86.85 -8.80
CA SER A 46 58.03 -86.21 -10.11
C SER A 46 57.54 -87.07 -11.29
N ILE A 47 57.34 -88.39 -11.10
CA ILE A 47 56.93 -89.32 -12.19
C ILE A 47 55.46 -89.75 -12.12
N LEU A 48 54.78 -89.64 -10.98
CA LEU A 48 53.33 -89.92 -10.88
C LEU A 48 52.43 -89.08 -11.81
N PRO A 49 52.78 -87.87 -12.27
CA PRO A 49 52.02 -87.19 -13.32
C PRO A 49 52.12 -87.86 -14.71
N LEU A 50 53.14 -88.69 -14.96
CA LEU A 50 53.40 -89.24 -16.30
C LEU A 50 52.53 -90.46 -16.65
N GLU A 51 52.09 -91.27 -15.69
CA GLU A 51 51.18 -92.40 -15.96
C GLU A 51 49.76 -91.95 -16.35
N ARG A 52 49.36 -90.72 -15.95
CA ARG A 52 48.06 -90.15 -16.34
C ARG A 52 48.03 -89.61 -17.78
N ASN A 53 49.18 -89.39 -18.41
CA ASN A 53 49.26 -88.75 -19.73
C ASN A 53 49.32 -89.73 -20.91
N LEU A 54 49.32 -91.06 -20.67
CA LEU A 54 49.40 -92.05 -21.76
C LEU A 54 48.07 -92.33 -22.49
N SER A 55 46.99 -91.62 -22.18
CA SER A 55 45.69 -91.77 -22.88
C SER A 55 45.15 -90.50 -23.54
N CYS A 56 45.93 -89.41 -23.63
CA CYS A 56 45.38 -88.12 -24.12
C CYS A 56 46.29 -87.28 -25.03
N ILE A 57 47.20 -87.88 -25.81
CA ILE A 57 47.97 -87.12 -26.82
C ILE A 57 47.91 -87.84 -28.17
N GLU A 58 46.81 -87.64 -28.88
CA GLU A 58 46.80 -87.68 -30.34
C GLU A 58 46.91 -86.25 -30.87
N HIS A 59 47.86 -86.04 -31.77
CA HIS A 59 48.12 -84.84 -32.57
C HIS A 59 48.63 -83.55 -31.86
N LYS A 60 49.95 -83.32 -31.97
CA LYS A 60 50.51 -82.37 -32.97
C LYS A 60 52.04 -82.50 -33.05
N GLN A 61 52.51 -82.59 -34.30
CA GLN A 61 53.90 -82.57 -34.73
C GLN A 61 54.55 -81.19 -34.58
N GLN A 62 55.87 -81.25 -34.41
CA GLN A 62 56.95 -80.35 -34.84
C GLN A 62 57.80 -79.88 -33.65
N LEU A 63 59.12 -79.73 -33.68
CA LEU A 63 60.22 -80.15 -34.54
C LEU A 63 61.44 -79.54 -33.82
N GLY A 64 62.39 -80.33 -33.31
CA GLY A 64 63.52 -79.76 -32.56
C GLY A 64 64.47 -80.83 -32.05
N LYS A 65 65.71 -80.81 -32.54
CA LYS A 65 66.63 -81.93 -32.62
C LYS A 65 67.39 -82.26 -31.32
N THR A 66 67.73 -83.56 -31.25
CA THR A 66 68.94 -84.17 -30.67
C THR A 66 69.24 -83.93 -29.19
N GLU A 67 68.97 -84.95 -28.37
CA GLU A 67 69.98 -85.58 -27.51
C GLU A 67 69.43 -86.92 -26.95
N ASP A 68 70.21 -87.98 -27.14
CA ASP A 68 70.18 -89.30 -26.49
C ASP A 68 68.84 -90.05 -26.34
N LEU A 69 68.54 -90.87 -27.35
CA LEU A 69 67.77 -92.12 -27.20
C LEU A 69 68.48 -93.05 -26.19
N LYS A 70 68.23 -92.91 -24.88
CA LYS A 70 68.65 -93.92 -23.87
C LYS A 70 67.83 -93.90 -22.57
N THR A 71 66.57 -93.49 -22.62
CA THR A 71 65.80 -93.15 -21.41
C THR A 71 64.37 -93.69 -21.26
N PRO A 72 63.85 -94.66 -22.04
CA PRO A 72 62.68 -95.43 -21.58
C PRO A 72 63.06 -96.46 -20.50
N MET A 73 64.27 -96.99 -20.58
CA MET A 73 64.73 -98.15 -19.79
C MET A 73 65.26 -97.77 -18.39
N LYS A 74 65.59 -96.49 -18.15
CA LYS A 74 66.10 -96.01 -16.86
C LYS A 74 64.98 -95.82 -15.82
N TYR A 75 63.82 -95.31 -16.23
CA TYR A 75 62.71 -95.01 -15.31
C TYR A 75 61.91 -96.24 -14.91
N SER A 76 61.77 -97.23 -15.81
CA SER A 76 61.11 -98.50 -15.50
C SER A 76 61.90 -99.29 -14.45
N CYS A 77 63.23 -99.30 -14.53
CA CYS A 77 64.09 -99.99 -13.56
C CYS A 77 63.91 -99.46 -12.12
N ILE A 78 63.82 -98.15 -11.91
CA ILE A 78 63.80 -97.56 -10.55
C ILE A 78 62.54 -97.94 -9.75
N LEU A 79 61.39 -98.08 -10.40
CA LEU A 79 60.13 -98.50 -9.76
C LEU A 79 59.99 -100.03 -9.71
N PHE A 80 60.47 -100.71 -10.74
CA PHE A 80 60.38 -102.16 -10.86
C PHE A 80 61.30 -102.88 -9.86
N LEU A 81 62.46 -102.29 -9.50
CA LEU A 81 63.42 -102.94 -8.60
C LEU A 81 62.90 -103.11 -7.15
N PRO A 82 62.36 -102.08 -6.45
CA PRO A 82 61.77 -102.25 -5.12
C PRO A 82 60.48 -103.08 -5.14
N GLY A 83 59.66 -102.91 -6.18
CA GLY A 83 58.43 -103.70 -6.36
C GLY A 83 58.70 -105.19 -6.56
N ARG A 84 59.76 -105.54 -7.30
CA ARG A 84 60.24 -106.91 -7.48
C ARG A 84 60.73 -107.52 -6.17
N GLN A 85 61.53 -106.78 -5.40
CA GLN A 85 62.02 -107.27 -4.10
C GLN A 85 60.86 -107.51 -3.14
N TYR A 86 59.91 -106.58 -3.06
CA TYR A 86 58.70 -106.74 -2.27
C TYR A 86 57.87 -107.95 -2.72
N ALA A 87 57.65 -108.13 -4.04
CA ALA A 87 56.93 -109.29 -4.58
C ALA A 87 57.65 -110.61 -4.26
N ARG A 88 58.97 -110.65 -4.40
CA ARG A 88 59.80 -111.79 -4.01
C ARG A 88 59.66 -112.10 -2.52
N ASP A 89 59.77 -111.11 -1.64
CA ASP A 89 59.66 -111.29 -0.19
C ASP A 89 58.28 -111.79 0.20
N VAL A 90 57.21 -111.22 -0.38
CA VAL A 90 55.82 -111.66 -0.14
C VAL A 90 55.59 -113.08 -0.64
N ILE A 91 56.08 -113.44 -1.84
CA ILE A 91 55.94 -114.78 -2.42
C ILE A 91 56.76 -115.78 -1.59
N THR A 92 57.98 -115.44 -1.16
CA THR A 92 58.84 -116.29 -0.32
C THR A 92 58.18 -116.56 1.04
N VAL A 93 57.64 -115.52 1.68
CA VAL A 93 56.90 -115.65 2.95
C VAL A 93 55.61 -116.45 2.75
N THR A 94 54.95 -116.33 1.60
CA THR A 94 53.74 -117.10 1.28
C THR A 94 54.08 -118.57 1.01
N MET A 95 55.14 -118.84 0.26
CA MET A 95 55.67 -120.18 -0.02
C MET A 95 55.99 -120.93 1.28
N LYS A 96 56.76 -120.32 2.20
CA LYS A 96 57.06 -120.91 3.50
C LYS A 96 55.80 -121.19 4.32
N LYS A 97 54.85 -120.24 4.40
CA LYS A 97 53.61 -120.46 5.16
C LYS A 97 52.68 -121.51 4.53
N VAL A 98 52.70 -121.68 3.21
CA VAL A 98 51.99 -122.76 2.52
C VAL A 98 52.63 -124.11 2.83
N GLN A 99 53.96 -124.22 2.84
CA GLN A 99 54.70 -125.44 3.21
C GLN A 99 54.48 -125.82 4.69
N GLU A 100 54.56 -124.85 5.61
CA GLU A 100 54.52 -125.12 7.05
C GLU A 100 53.09 -125.28 7.60
N SER A 101 52.11 -124.57 7.05
CA SER A 101 50.77 -124.45 7.66
C SER A 101 49.60 -124.63 6.70
N GLY A 102 49.87 -124.80 5.40
CA GLY A 102 48.84 -124.96 4.36
C GLY A 102 47.95 -123.73 4.15
N LYS A 103 48.42 -122.52 4.48
CA LYS A 103 47.64 -121.27 4.41
C LYS A 103 48.37 -120.18 3.64
N PHE A 104 47.62 -119.36 2.90
CA PHE A 104 48.16 -118.25 2.08
C PHE A 104 47.89 -116.84 2.64
N ASN A 105 47.43 -116.72 3.89
CA ASN A 105 47.04 -115.44 4.52
C ASN A 105 48.09 -114.33 4.40
N SER A 106 49.39 -114.67 4.35
CA SER A 106 50.49 -113.72 4.15
C SER A 106 50.29 -112.80 2.94
N LEU A 107 49.83 -113.35 1.82
CA LEU A 107 49.62 -112.61 0.58
C LEU A 107 48.39 -111.70 0.69
N THR A 108 47.31 -112.20 1.28
CA THR A 108 46.09 -111.42 1.54
C THR A 108 46.39 -110.24 2.47
N GLU A 109 47.11 -110.47 3.57
CA GLU A 109 47.54 -109.41 4.48
C GLU A 109 48.48 -108.39 3.81
N ALA A 110 49.40 -108.83 2.95
CA ALA A 110 50.28 -107.94 2.20
C ALA A 110 49.49 -107.05 1.21
N ASN A 111 48.53 -107.64 0.50
CA ASN A 111 47.65 -106.92 -0.41
C ASN A 111 46.76 -105.90 0.35
N GLU A 112 46.18 -106.30 1.47
CA GLU A 112 45.40 -105.39 2.32
C GLU A 112 46.27 -104.27 2.92
N ARG A 113 47.54 -104.54 3.27
CA ARG A 113 48.50 -103.50 3.67
C ARG A 113 48.79 -102.49 2.56
N GLU A 114 48.97 -102.93 1.31
CA GLU A 114 49.20 -102.02 0.18
C GLU A 114 47.93 -101.25 -0.21
N LYS A 115 46.76 -101.89 -0.20
CA LYS A 115 45.47 -101.19 -0.38
C LYS A 115 45.27 -100.12 0.70
N ALA A 116 45.54 -100.44 1.97
CA ALA A 116 45.45 -99.49 3.07
C ALA A 116 46.44 -98.33 2.92
N LYS A 117 47.68 -98.59 2.45
CA LYS A 117 48.64 -97.53 2.13
C LYS A 117 48.14 -96.65 0.99
N LYS A 118 47.69 -97.23 -0.12
CA LYS A 118 47.14 -96.49 -1.28
C LYS A 118 45.94 -95.63 -0.88
N SER A 119 45.01 -96.15 -0.07
CA SER A 119 43.88 -95.38 0.46
C SER A 119 44.35 -94.18 1.30
N LYS A 120 45.31 -94.39 2.22
CA LYS A 120 45.87 -93.30 3.04
C LYS A 120 46.56 -92.22 2.20
N PHE A 121 47.28 -92.60 1.15
CA PHE A 121 47.89 -91.65 0.22
C PHE A 121 46.83 -90.87 -0.57
N HIS A 122 45.77 -91.54 -1.01
CA HIS A 122 44.65 -90.88 -1.70
C HIS A 122 43.92 -89.89 -0.78
N ASP A 123 43.66 -90.28 0.46
CA ASP A 123 43.05 -89.41 1.49
C ASP A 123 43.94 -88.20 1.81
N PHE A 124 45.26 -88.40 1.89
CA PHE A 124 46.21 -87.31 2.09
C PHE A 124 46.20 -86.34 0.90
N LEU A 125 46.14 -86.87 -0.33
CA LEU A 125 46.11 -86.06 -1.55
C LEU A 125 44.84 -85.18 -1.60
N ILE A 126 43.65 -85.78 -1.43
CA ILE A 126 42.36 -85.05 -1.39
C ILE A 126 42.38 -83.98 -0.30
N ARG A 127 42.88 -84.33 0.90
CA ARG A 127 43.00 -83.36 2.00
C ARG A 127 43.99 -82.25 1.68
N SER A 128 45.06 -82.53 0.94
CA SER A 128 46.04 -81.52 0.53
C SER A 128 45.48 -80.57 -0.53
N GLU A 129 44.67 -81.08 -1.46
CA GLU A 129 43.99 -80.29 -2.49
C GLU A 129 42.91 -79.41 -1.86
N GLY A 130 42.04 -79.97 -1.02
CA GLY A 130 41.03 -79.20 -0.28
C GLY A 130 41.64 -78.11 0.62
N LYS A 131 42.80 -78.36 1.24
CA LYS A 131 43.53 -77.31 1.99
C LYS A 131 44.05 -76.18 1.10
N LYS A 132 44.44 -76.47 -0.15
CA LYS A 132 44.87 -75.42 -1.10
C LYS A 132 43.68 -74.58 -1.56
N GLU A 133 42.55 -75.22 -1.83
CA GLU A 133 41.30 -74.55 -2.20
C GLU A 133 40.74 -73.69 -1.07
N ILE A 134 40.74 -74.19 0.17
CA ILE A 134 40.32 -73.38 1.32
C ILE A 134 41.21 -72.15 1.46
N LYS A 135 42.54 -72.29 1.34
CA LYS A 135 43.47 -71.16 1.40
C LYS A 135 43.26 -70.14 0.27
N SER A 136 42.98 -70.60 -0.95
CA SER A 136 42.71 -69.67 -2.05
C SER A 136 41.40 -68.92 -1.86
N LEU A 137 40.34 -69.60 -1.39
CA LEU A 137 39.07 -68.98 -1.04
C LEU A 137 39.21 -68.01 0.13
N GLU A 138 39.93 -68.37 1.20
CA GLU A 138 40.23 -67.49 2.33
C GLU A 138 40.93 -66.21 1.87
N LYS A 139 41.89 -66.32 0.95
CA LYS A 139 42.58 -65.16 0.37
C LYS A 139 41.61 -64.28 -0.43
N GLN A 140 40.79 -64.87 -1.30
CA GLN A 140 39.77 -64.13 -2.06
C GLN A 140 38.79 -63.41 -1.14
N LEU A 141 38.34 -64.07 -0.07
CA LEU A 141 37.44 -63.49 0.92
C LEU A 141 38.09 -62.31 1.64
N GLN A 142 39.38 -62.42 1.97
CA GLN A 142 40.13 -61.34 2.58
C GLN A 142 40.35 -60.16 1.62
N ASP A 143 40.61 -60.44 0.34
CA ASP A 143 40.81 -59.42 -0.68
C ASP A 143 39.50 -58.65 -0.96
N VAL A 144 38.38 -59.36 -1.12
CA VAL A 144 37.04 -58.76 -1.23
C VAL A 144 36.73 -57.91 0.01
N LYS A 145 37.03 -58.40 1.21
CA LYS A 145 36.80 -57.63 2.45
C LYS A 145 37.58 -56.31 2.45
N LYS A 146 38.86 -56.33 2.04
CA LYS A 146 39.68 -55.12 1.94
C LYS A 146 39.14 -54.16 0.88
N GLU A 147 38.72 -54.68 -0.26
CA GLU A 147 38.15 -53.86 -1.34
C GLU A 147 36.86 -53.18 -0.90
N THR A 148 35.95 -53.91 -0.24
CA THR A 148 34.72 -53.33 0.30
C THR A 148 34.98 -52.29 1.39
N GLU A 149 36.02 -52.48 2.21
CA GLU A 149 36.43 -51.52 3.25
C GLU A 149 36.95 -50.22 2.62
N ILE A 150 37.80 -50.32 1.58
CA ILE A 150 38.30 -49.16 0.84
C ILE A 150 37.14 -48.43 0.16
N GLU A 151 36.19 -49.15 -0.44
CA GLU A 151 35.02 -48.54 -1.08
C GLU A 151 34.14 -47.81 -0.05
N LEU A 152 33.96 -48.39 1.15
CA LEU A 152 33.21 -47.78 2.24
C LEU A 152 33.90 -46.50 2.72
N GLN A 153 35.22 -46.53 2.91
CA GLN A 153 36.02 -45.33 3.24
C GLN A 153 35.92 -44.25 2.17
N ASN A 154 35.95 -44.63 0.88
CA ASN A 154 35.78 -43.69 -0.22
C ASN A 154 34.38 -43.03 -0.20
N ARG A 155 33.33 -43.81 0.09
CA ARG A 155 31.97 -43.30 0.24
C ARG A 155 31.84 -42.38 1.46
N ASP A 156 32.44 -42.74 2.60
CA ASP A 156 32.46 -41.90 3.79
C ASP A 156 33.17 -40.57 3.56
N ASN A 157 34.29 -40.59 2.83
CA ASN A 157 35.00 -39.36 2.42
C ASN A 157 34.13 -38.49 1.51
N MET A 158 33.40 -39.08 0.57
CA MET A 158 32.45 -38.35 -0.29
C MET A 158 31.29 -37.76 0.53
N ILE A 159 30.74 -38.51 1.49
CA ILE A 159 29.69 -38.03 2.39
C ILE A 159 30.20 -36.85 3.21
N ALA A 160 31.45 -36.89 3.71
CA ALA A 160 32.05 -35.79 4.44
C ALA A 160 32.19 -34.53 3.56
N TYR A 161 32.74 -34.68 2.35
CA TYR A 161 32.86 -33.58 1.40
C TYR A 161 31.50 -32.92 1.09
N LEU A 162 30.49 -33.72 0.75
CA LEU A 162 29.15 -33.21 0.44
C LEU A 162 28.49 -32.53 1.65
N ARG A 163 28.75 -33.01 2.88
CA ARG A 163 28.27 -32.38 4.11
C ARG A 163 28.91 -31.00 4.31
N ASP A 164 30.22 -30.90 4.10
CA ASP A 164 30.94 -29.63 4.23
C ASP A 164 30.48 -28.62 3.18
N GLU A 165 30.31 -29.05 1.92
CA GLU A 165 29.80 -28.22 0.84
C GLU A 165 28.37 -27.72 1.12
N LEU A 166 27.49 -28.59 1.62
CA LEU A 166 26.13 -28.19 2.02
C LEU A 166 26.14 -27.21 3.19
N GLN A 167 27.05 -27.39 4.15
CA GLN A 167 27.18 -26.49 5.29
C GLN A 167 27.72 -25.13 4.85
N GLU A 168 28.71 -25.09 3.96
CA GLU A 168 29.22 -23.86 3.35
C GLU A 168 28.10 -23.11 2.62
N MET A 169 27.36 -23.80 1.74
CA MET A 169 26.24 -23.22 1.00
C MET A 169 25.15 -22.67 1.94
N ARG A 170 24.83 -23.37 3.03
CA ARG A 170 23.91 -22.85 4.07
C ARG A 170 24.43 -21.59 4.74
N THR A 171 25.70 -21.56 5.14
CA THR A 171 26.27 -20.38 5.80
C THR A 171 26.31 -19.18 4.87
N LYS A 172 26.65 -19.38 3.59
CA LYS A 172 26.62 -18.36 2.54
C LYS A 172 25.20 -17.83 2.32
N MET A 173 24.23 -18.73 2.11
CA MET A 173 22.82 -18.35 1.95
C MET A 173 22.29 -17.55 3.15
N ASN A 174 22.64 -17.96 4.38
CA ASN A 174 22.23 -17.24 5.59
C ASN A 174 22.87 -15.85 5.69
N MET A 175 24.13 -15.68 5.26
CA MET A 175 24.79 -14.37 5.21
C MET A 175 24.15 -13.47 4.14
N GLU A 176 23.92 -13.99 2.94
CA GLU A 176 23.25 -13.28 1.85
C GLU A 176 21.83 -12.86 2.24
N SER A 177 21.06 -13.76 2.85
CA SER A 177 19.71 -13.46 3.35
C SER A 177 19.71 -12.32 4.37
N ARG A 178 20.64 -12.34 5.34
CA ARG A 178 20.78 -11.25 6.34
C ARG A 178 21.18 -9.94 5.69
N TYR A 179 22.10 -9.97 4.72
CA TYR A 179 22.51 -8.78 3.98
C TYR A 179 21.35 -8.17 3.19
N MET A 180 20.64 -9.00 2.42
CA MET A 180 19.49 -8.57 1.61
C MET A 180 18.37 -8.02 2.48
N LYS A 181 18.07 -8.67 3.61
CA LYS A 181 17.11 -8.15 4.58
C LYS A 181 17.53 -6.78 5.11
N LYS A 182 18.77 -6.62 5.56
CA LYS A 182 19.26 -5.33 6.07
C LYS A 182 19.27 -4.24 5.00
N SER A 183 19.61 -4.59 3.75
CA SER A 183 19.59 -3.66 2.62
C SER A 183 18.17 -3.16 2.31
N THR A 184 17.21 -4.09 2.23
CA THR A 184 15.80 -3.76 1.98
C THR A 184 15.18 -2.98 3.14
N ASP A 185 15.43 -3.37 4.39
CA ASP A 185 14.98 -2.64 5.59
C ASP A 185 15.51 -1.20 5.59
N LEU A 186 16.78 -0.98 5.24
CA LEU A 186 17.36 0.35 5.12
C LEU A 186 16.70 1.18 4.02
N GLN A 187 16.41 0.58 2.87
CA GLN A 187 15.72 1.25 1.77
C GLN A 187 14.29 1.64 2.16
N ILE A 188 13.57 0.75 2.85
CA ILE A 188 12.24 1.03 3.40
C ILE A 188 12.32 2.19 4.39
N HIS A 189 13.22 2.14 5.38
CA HIS A 189 13.40 3.22 6.35
C HIS A 189 13.77 4.57 5.71
N GLN A 190 14.66 4.55 4.72
CA GLN A 190 15.04 5.76 3.98
C GLN A 190 13.82 6.36 3.26
N THR A 191 13.03 5.51 2.62
CA THR A 191 11.83 5.93 1.89
C THR A 191 10.77 6.46 2.85
N GLN A 192 10.50 5.75 3.93
CA GLN A 192 9.60 6.16 5.00
C GLN A 192 9.99 7.52 5.59
N LYS A 193 11.29 7.76 5.83
CA LYS A 193 11.77 9.04 6.35
C LYS A 193 11.58 10.18 5.35
N LYS A 194 11.77 9.93 4.04
CA LYS A 194 11.49 10.92 2.99
C LYS A 194 10.00 11.27 2.95
N CYS A 195 9.13 10.26 2.99
CA CYS A 195 7.68 10.44 3.04
C CYS A 195 7.26 11.23 4.28
N SER A 196 7.70 10.81 5.47
CA SER A 196 7.39 11.51 6.73
C SER A 196 7.89 12.96 6.74
N ASN A 197 9.05 13.25 6.15
CA ASN A 197 9.52 14.64 6.03
C ASN A 197 8.61 15.47 5.11
N ALA A 198 8.16 14.92 3.98
CA ALA A 198 7.24 15.60 3.07
C ALA A 198 5.87 15.82 3.71
N GLU A 199 5.34 14.81 4.41
CA GLU A 199 4.11 14.90 5.21
C GLU A 199 4.22 16.01 6.25
N ASN A 200 5.32 16.06 7.02
CA ASN A 200 5.54 17.11 8.01
C ASN A 200 5.60 18.53 7.40
N VAL A 201 6.08 18.67 6.16
CA VAL A 201 6.08 19.97 5.45
C VAL A 201 4.65 20.36 5.08
N LEU A 202 3.87 19.42 4.54
CA LEU A 202 2.46 19.64 4.20
C LEU A 202 1.63 19.94 5.44
N ASP A 203 1.84 19.21 6.55
CA ASP A 203 1.15 19.46 7.82
C ASP A 203 1.42 20.86 8.36
N LYS A 204 2.67 21.34 8.28
CA LYS A 204 3.00 22.71 8.67
C LYS A 204 2.27 23.74 7.79
N GLU A 205 2.13 23.48 6.50
CA GLU A 205 1.40 24.38 5.60
C GLU A 205 -0.11 24.36 5.89
N ILE A 206 -0.68 23.18 6.14
CA ILE A 206 -2.07 23.03 6.59
C ILE A 206 -2.31 23.82 7.88
N GLN A 207 -1.41 23.74 8.86
CA GLN A 207 -1.55 24.50 10.11
C GLN A 207 -1.49 26.02 9.88
N LYS A 208 -0.58 26.50 9.03
CA LYS A 208 -0.53 27.94 8.67
C LYS A 208 -1.81 28.39 7.95
N LEU A 209 -2.33 27.57 7.05
CA LEU A 209 -3.58 27.89 6.35
C LEU A 209 -4.75 27.93 7.33
N ARG A 210 -4.83 26.97 8.27
CA ARG A 210 -5.84 26.98 9.33
C ARG A 210 -5.78 28.25 10.18
N THR A 211 -4.59 28.66 10.64
CA THR A 211 -4.46 29.90 11.43
C THR A 211 -4.89 31.13 10.64
N ARG A 212 -4.57 31.20 9.33
CA ARG A 212 -5.03 32.30 8.48
C ARG A 212 -6.54 32.30 8.31
N THR A 213 -7.15 31.14 8.09
CA THR A 213 -8.61 31.02 8.00
C THR A 213 -9.28 31.44 9.31
N ASP A 214 -8.73 31.05 10.47
CA ASP A 214 -9.26 31.47 11.77
C ASP A 214 -9.16 32.99 11.98
N GLU A 215 -8.05 33.61 11.55
CA GLU A 215 -7.87 35.06 11.55
C GLU A 215 -8.86 35.77 10.63
N GLU A 216 -9.06 35.26 9.40
CA GLU A 216 -10.05 35.76 8.46
C GLU A 216 -11.46 35.69 9.06
N ILE A 217 -11.86 34.53 9.61
CA ILE A 217 -13.16 34.36 10.28
C ILE A 217 -13.35 35.41 11.38
N ARG A 218 -12.33 35.63 12.22
CA ARG A 218 -12.40 36.65 13.28
C ARG A 218 -12.64 38.04 12.69
N VAL A 219 -11.84 38.45 11.70
CA VAL A 219 -11.99 39.76 11.06
C VAL A 219 -13.36 39.90 10.38
N HIS A 220 -13.85 38.85 9.70
CA HIS A 220 -15.19 38.84 9.12
C HIS A 220 -16.27 39.09 10.17
N THR A 221 -16.20 38.42 11.33
CA THR A 221 -17.17 38.66 12.41
C THR A 221 -17.09 40.07 12.98
N GLU A 222 -15.90 40.65 13.10
CA GLU A 222 -15.71 42.04 13.55
C GLU A 222 -16.30 43.05 12.54
N ILE A 223 -16.08 42.83 11.25
CA ILE A 223 -16.65 43.65 10.17
C ILE A 223 -18.18 43.56 10.17
N GLU A 224 -18.74 42.36 10.25
CA GLU A 224 -20.19 42.19 10.32
C GLU A 224 -20.79 42.90 11.54
N ASN A 225 -20.13 42.80 12.70
CA ASN A 225 -20.56 43.51 13.90
C ASN A 225 -20.49 45.03 13.72
N PHE A 226 -19.41 45.55 13.12
CA PHE A 226 -19.28 46.98 12.81
C PHE A 226 -20.41 47.46 11.88
N LEU A 227 -20.67 46.75 10.78
CA LEU A 227 -21.73 47.09 9.84
C LEU A 227 -23.11 47.06 10.51
N ARG A 228 -23.38 46.09 11.38
CA ARG A 228 -24.63 46.05 12.16
C ARG A 228 -24.79 47.25 13.08
N GLN A 229 -23.71 47.78 13.67
CA GLN A 229 -23.76 48.98 14.49
C GLN A 229 -23.95 50.24 13.64
N HIS A 230 -23.27 50.31 12.49
CA HIS A 230 -23.43 51.40 11.53
C HIS A 230 -24.89 51.53 11.08
N HIS A 231 -25.50 50.41 10.70
CA HIS A 231 -26.90 50.37 10.27
C HIS A 231 -27.86 50.92 11.34
N LYS A 232 -27.65 50.60 12.63
CA LYS A 232 -28.46 51.15 13.73
C LYS A 232 -28.30 52.67 13.90
N VAL A 233 -27.16 53.22 13.53
CA VAL A 233 -26.94 54.67 13.56
C VAL A 233 -27.62 55.32 12.35
N GLU A 234 -27.54 54.70 11.18
CA GLU A 234 -28.26 55.13 9.98
C GLU A 234 -29.78 55.18 10.23
N GLU A 235 -30.37 54.13 10.80
CA GLU A 235 -31.80 54.11 11.16
C GLU A 235 -32.18 55.28 12.10
N LYS A 236 -31.31 55.64 13.04
CA LYS A 236 -31.53 56.80 13.92
C LYS A 236 -31.42 58.11 13.16
N LEU A 237 -30.47 58.23 12.24
CA LEU A 237 -30.30 59.43 11.42
C LEU A 237 -31.51 59.63 10.52
N GLU A 238 -32.01 58.57 9.89
CA GLU A 238 -33.23 58.59 9.08
C GLU A 238 -34.43 59.03 9.92
N TYR A 239 -34.63 58.43 11.10
CA TYR A 239 -35.67 58.87 12.02
C TYR A 239 -35.59 60.36 12.38
N TRP A 240 -34.39 60.87 12.67
CA TRP A 240 -34.23 62.29 12.98
C TRP A 240 -34.45 63.19 11.77
N ALA A 241 -33.99 62.79 10.58
CA ALA A 241 -34.24 63.51 9.34
C ALA A 241 -35.74 63.63 9.06
N ASP A 242 -36.46 62.51 9.12
CA ASP A 242 -37.93 62.48 8.96
C ASP A 242 -38.61 63.36 9.99
N LYS A 243 -38.19 63.30 11.26
CA LYS A 243 -38.75 64.14 12.31
C LYS A 243 -38.51 65.63 12.03
N TYR A 244 -37.31 66.02 11.63
CA TYR A 244 -36.99 67.40 11.31
C TYR A 244 -37.77 67.89 10.10
N GLU A 245 -37.93 67.07 9.06
CA GLU A 245 -38.75 67.40 7.89
C GLU A 245 -40.20 67.64 8.29
N ASN A 246 -40.80 66.74 9.07
CA ASN A 246 -42.16 66.91 9.60
C ASN A 246 -42.32 68.17 10.48
N ASP A 247 -41.35 68.44 11.37
CA ASP A 247 -41.38 69.64 12.22
C ASP A 247 -41.23 70.92 11.37
N MET A 248 -40.40 70.89 10.33
CA MET A 248 -40.25 71.99 9.38
C MET A 248 -41.52 72.22 8.58
N ASP A 249 -42.15 71.16 8.08
CA ASP A 249 -43.43 71.21 7.35
C ASP A 249 -44.57 71.74 8.24
N ALA A 250 -44.63 71.30 9.50
CA ALA A 250 -45.60 71.85 10.45
C ALA A 250 -45.37 73.36 10.68
N LYS A 251 -44.11 73.82 10.74
CA LYS A 251 -43.79 75.26 10.89
C LYS A 251 -44.02 76.07 9.62
N THR A 252 -43.80 75.51 8.44
CA THR A 252 -44.14 76.20 7.18
C THR A 252 -45.66 76.32 7.05
N GLU A 253 -46.42 75.28 7.38
CA GLU A 253 -47.89 75.33 7.44
C GLU A 253 -48.40 76.38 8.44
N GLU A 254 -47.86 76.43 9.67
CA GLU A 254 -48.19 77.48 10.64
C GLU A 254 -47.88 78.89 10.12
N LEU A 255 -46.70 79.08 9.52
CA LEU A 255 -46.30 80.36 8.95
C LEU A 255 -47.22 80.77 7.80
N ASP A 256 -47.60 79.83 6.95
CA ASP A 256 -48.47 80.10 5.82
C ASP A 256 -49.91 80.38 6.27
N ALA A 257 -50.41 79.69 7.31
CA ALA A 257 -51.66 80.03 7.97
C ALA A 257 -51.64 81.44 8.59
N LEU A 258 -50.54 81.83 9.26
CA LEU A 258 -50.38 83.18 9.81
C LEU A 258 -50.27 84.25 8.71
N LYS A 259 -49.56 83.97 7.62
CA LYS A 259 -49.51 84.87 6.44
C LYS A 259 -50.90 85.02 5.83
N ALA A 260 -51.66 83.94 5.68
CA ALA A 260 -53.03 83.97 5.20
C ALA A 260 -53.95 84.77 6.13
N ALA A 261 -53.86 84.56 7.45
CA ALA A 261 -54.62 85.32 8.43
C ALA A 261 -54.26 86.82 8.41
N LYS A 262 -52.97 87.15 8.29
CA LYS A 262 -52.49 88.53 8.15
C LYS A 262 -53.01 89.17 6.86
N ALA A 263 -52.97 88.44 5.74
CA ALA A 263 -53.51 88.91 4.47
C ALA A 263 -55.02 89.19 4.58
N ASN A 264 -55.79 88.26 5.16
CA ASN A 264 -57.23 88.43 5.41
C ASN A 264 -57.52 89.63 6.32
N ASN A 265 -56.76 89.81 7.40
CA ASN A 265 -56.93 90.96 8.30
C ASN A 265 -56.60 92.28 7.61
N LEU A 266 -55.55 92.31 6.77
CA LEU A 266 -55.18 93.48 6.00
C LEU A 266 -56.25 93.81 4.95
N GLU A 267 -56.81 92.81 4.29
CA GLU A 267 -57.95 92.98 3.39
C GLU A 267 -59.18 93.54 4.13
N MET A 268 -59.49 93.03 5.33
CA MET A 268 -60.59 93.56 6.15
C MET A 268 -60.34 95.02 6.57
N LEU A 269 -59.12 95.37 6.98
CA LEU A 269 -58.76 96.75 7.32
C LEU A 269 -58.86 97.68 6.09
N GLN A 270 -58.43 97.22 4.92
CA GLN A 270 -58.60 97.97 3.67
C GLN A 270 -60.08 98.20 3.36
N ARG A 271 -60.92 97.16 3.49
CA ARG A 271 -62.38 97.29 3.33
C ARG A 271 -62.98 98.30 4.32
N LEU A 272 -62.60 98.25 5.60
CA LEU A 272 -63.07 99.20 6.60
C LEU A 272 -62.61 100.65 6.31
N ALA A 273 -61.37 100.84 5.85
CA ALA A 273 -60.87 102.16 5.46
C ALA A 273 -61.57 102.69 4.19
N GLU A 274 -61.87 101.83 3.22
CA GLU A 274 -62.72 102.16 2.07
C GLU A 274 -64.14 102.54 2.54
N GLU A 275 -64.73 101.79 3.46
CA GLU A 275 -66.03 102.14 4.05
C GLU A 275 -65.98 103.49 4.80
N GLU A 276 -64.94 103.76 5.59
CA GLU A 276 -64.78 105.02 6.32
C GLU A 276 -64.57 106.22 5.37
N THR A 277 -63.76 106.07 4.32
CA THR A 277 -63.60 107.11 3.30
C THR A 277 -64.90 107.36 2.54
N ILE A 278 -65.67 106.31 2.21
CA ILE A 278 -67.00 106.45 1.60
C ILE A 278 -67.97 107.15 2.56
N ILE A 279 -67.96 106.83 3.86
CA ILE A 279 -68.81 107.46 4.87
C ILE A 279 -68.42 108.94 5.05
N SER A 280 -67.13 109.24 5.15
CA SER A 280 -66.61 110.60 5.26
C SER A 280 -66.96 111.44 4.03
N ASP A 281 -66.74 110.92 2.81
CA ASP A 281 -67.11 111.57 1.56
C ASP A 281 -68.62 111.83 1.46
N ARG A 282 -69.44 110.88 1.93
CA ARG A 282 -70.91 111.05 2.00
C ARG A 282 -71.28 112.14 3.00
N ALA A 283 -70.68 112.16 4.19
CA ALA A 283 -70.92 113.18 5.20
C ALA A 283 -70.47 114.58 4.75
N GLU A 284 -69.31 114.69 4.09
CA GLU A 284 -68.81 115.96 3.55
C GLU A 284 -69.71 116.49 2.43
N LYS A 285 -70.16 115.63 1.50
CA LYS A 285 -71.14 116.01 0.48
C LYS A 285 -72.46 116.47 1.09
N GLU A 286 -72.94 115.80 2.13
CA GLU A 286 -74.16 116.21 2.83
C GLU A 286 -74.00 117.55 3.56
N ALA A 287 -72.86 117.77 4.22
CA ALA A 287 -72.54 119.04 4.88
C ALA A 287 -72.46 120.20 3.88
N LYS A 288 -71.81 120.00 2.72
CA LYS A 288 -71.78 120.98 1.62
C LYS A 288 -73.19 121.32 1.12
N ARG A 289 -74.07 120.32 0.99
CA ARG A 289 -75.48 120.58 0.62
C ARG A 289 -76.20 121.42 1.67
N ARG A 290 -76.03 121.11 2.96
CA ARG A 290 -76.63 121.90 4.05
C ARG A 290 -76.13 123.35 4.07
N LEU A 291 -74.84 123.57 3.81
CA LEU A 291 -74.27 124.91 3.73
C LEU A 291 -74.89 125.73 2.61
N LEU A 292 -75.01 125.15 1.40
CA LEU A 292 -75.67 125.81 0.27
C LEU A 292 -77.14 126.12 0.55
N GLU A 293 -77.85 125.22 1.23
CA GLU A 293 -79.23 125.46 1.65
C GLU A 293 -79.33 126.61 2.67
N GLN A 294 -78.39 126.69 3.63
CA GLN A 294 -78.28 127.80 4.57
C GLN A 294 -77.99 129.11 3.84
N ASP A 295 -76.96 129.16 2.99
CA ASP A 295 -76.62 130.34 2.18
C ASP A 295 -77.79 130.80 1.32
N ALA A 296 -78.56 129.86 0.74
CA ALA A 296 -79.74 130.19 -0.05
C ALA A 296 -80.87 130.79 0.83
N LEU A 297 -81.06 130.29 2.04
CA LEU A 297 -82.01 130.85 3.01
C LEU A 297 -81.56 132.22 3.52
N GLU A 298 -80.28 132.37 3.84
CA GLU A 298 -79.66 133.64 4.19
C GLU A 298 -79.82 134.65 3.05
N LEU A 299 -79.51 134.27 1.82
CA LEU A 299 -79.70 135.13 0.65
C LEU A 299 -81.18 135.50 0.45
N LYS A 300 -82.12 134.56 0.62
CA LYS A 300 -83.56 134.87 0.59
C LYS A 300 -83.94 135.88 1.67
N SER A 301 -83.38 135.76 2.87
CA SER A 301 -83.60 136.70 3.97
C SER A 301 -82.99 138.08 3.65
N ILE A 302 -81.78 138.13 3.11
CA ILE A 302 -81.08 139.34 2.68
C ILE A 302 -81.86 140.03 1.55
N LEU A 303 -82.35 139.30 0.57
CA LEU A 303 -83.18 139.83 -0.52
C LEU A 303 -84.49 140.41 -0.01
N LYS A 304 -85.14 139.75 0.98
CA LYS A 304 -86.31 140.32 1.66
C LYS A 304 -85.97 141.63 2.38
N LEU A 305 -84.84 141.69 3.08
CA LEU A 305 -84.34 142.92 3.73
C LEU A 305 -84.02 144.02 2.71
N GLN A 306 -83.34 143.68 1.60
CA GLN A 306 -83.06 144.61 0.51
C GLN A 306 -84.35 145.13 -0.15
N ALA A 307 -85.32 144.27 -0.41
CA ALA A 307 -86.62 144.66 -0.96
C ALA A 307 -87.41 145.54 0.02
N TRP A 308 -87.37 145.21 1.32
CA TRP A 308 -87.96 146.03 2.38
C TRP A 308 -87.31 147.42 2.45
N TRP A 309 -85.98 147.50 2.38
CA TRP A 309 -85.23 148.75 2.39
C TRP A 309 -85.47 149.57 1.12
N LYS A 310 -85.40 148.95 -0.08
CA LYS A 310 -85.75 149.60 -1.35
C LYS A 310 -87.18 150.15 -1.32
N GLY A 311 -88.15 149.38 -0.83
CA GLY A 311 -89.53 149.83 -0.66
C GLY A 311 -89.66 150.96 0.37
N THR A 312 -88.86 150.94 1.43
CA THR A 312 -88.83 152.00 2.45
C THR A 312 -88.19 153.29 1.93
N MET A 313 -87.13 153.18 1.12
CA MET A 313 -86.51 154.31 0.43
C MET A 313 -87.50 155.03 -0.48
N VAL A 314 -88.33 154.29 -1.22
CA VAL A 314 -89.40 154.85 -2.07
C VAL A 314 -90.50 155.49 -1.21
N ARG A 315 -91.01 154.78 -0.19
CA ARG A 315 -92.12 155.29 0.65
C ARG A 315 -91.74 156.51 1.50
N ARG A 316 -90.47 156.62 1.91
CA ARG A 316 -89.96 157.76 2.69
C ARG A 316 -89.24 158.82 1.85
N ASN A 317 -89.21 158.67 0.52
CA ASN A 317 -88.55 159.58 -0.42
C ASN A 317 -87.09 159.89 -0.04
N LEU A 318 -86.31 158.85 0.27
CA LEU A 318 -84.89 158.95 0.63
C LEU A 318 -84.01 158.67 -0.61
N GLY A 319 -82.90 159.41 -0.74
CA GLY A 319 -82.02 159.32 -1.90
C GLY A 319 -82.64 159.91 -3.19
N PRO A 320 -82.49 159.27 -4.36
CA PRO A 320 -82.96 159.80 -5.66
C PRO A 320 -84.44 160.21 -5.71
N TYR A 321 -85.26 159.69 -4.79
CA TYR A 321 -86.70 159.97 -4.67
C TYR A 321 -87.04 161.27 -3.90
N GLN A 322 -86.05 162.01 -3.38
CA GLN A 322 -86.27 163.32 -2.71
C GLN A 322 -86.85 164.39 -3.66
N ALA A 323 -86.57 164.30 -4.97
CA ALA A 323 -87.10 165.23 -5.97
C ALA A 323 -88.64 165.16 -6.09
N LEU A 324 -89.22 163.97 -5.87
CA LEU A 324 -90.67 163.74 -5.92
C LEU A 324 -91.41 164.38 -4.72
N LYS A 325 -90.74 164.52 -3.56
CA LYS A 325 -91.30 165.16 -2.37
C LYS A 325 -91.51 166.67 -2.58
N LYS A 326 -90.55 167.34 -3.22
CA LYS A 326 -90.58 168.81 -3.47
C LYS A 326 -91.66 169.24 -4.48
N ILE A 327 -92.08 168.36 -5.38
CA ILE A 327 -93.17 168.63 -6.34
C ILE A 327 -94.55 168.50 -5.64
N ARG A 328 -94.70 167.56 -4.71
CA ARG A 328 -95.94 167.33 -3.96
C ARG A 328 -96.23 168.43 -2.93
N GLU A 329 -95.19 169.01 -2.32
CA GLU A 329 -95.32 170.08 -1.31
C GLU A 329 -95.74 171.45 -1.90
N LYS A 330 -95.54 171.70 -3.21
CA LYS A 330 -95.98 172.94 -3.88
C LYS A 330 -97.46 172.95 -4.32
N GLN A 331 -98.17 171.81 -4.28
CA GLN A 331 -99.58 171.72 -4.69
C GLN A 331 -100.60 171.70 -3.52
N LEU A 332 -100.17 171.65 -2.25
CA LEU A 332 -101.04 171.37 -1.08
C LEU A 332 -101.37 172.57 -0.16
N SER A 333 -101.08 173.82 -0.53
CA SER A 333 -101.42 175.02 0.29
C SER A 333 -102.42 176.01 -0.33
N LYS A 334 -103.08 175.68 -1.45
CA LYS A 334 -104.35 176.29 -1.91
C LYS A 334 -105.49 175.27 -1.79
N GLN A 335 -105.91 174.95 -0.56
CA GLN A 335 -107.27 174.53 -0.18
C GLN A 335 -107.27 174.03 1.27
N LYS A 336 -107.51 174.98 2.18
CA LYS A 336 -108.07 174.74 3.50
C LYS A 336 -109.60 174.56 3.34
N GLU A 337 -110.17 173.70 4.18
CA GLU A 337 -111.59 173.60 4.56
C GLU A 337 -112.60 173.00 3.57
N LYS A 338 -112.96 171.71 3.79
CA LYS A 338 -114.31 171.30 4.28
C LYS A 338 -114.45 169.78 4.48
N GLY A 339 -115.01 169.40 5.64
CA GLY A 339 -115.56 168.06 6.00
C GLY A 339 -114.51 167.09 6.53
N ASN A 340 -114.24 166.94 7.83
CA ASN A 340 -115.06 166.62 9.01
C ASN A 340 -115.73 165.22 8.99
N LYS A 341 -115.12 164.34 9.80
CA LYS A 341 -115.64 163.23 10.63
C LYS A 341 -115.96 161.86 10.01
N ASP A 342 -114.90 161.05 9.95
CA ASP A 342 -114.68 159.81 10.72
C ASP A 342 -115.88 159.05 11.30
N LYS A 343 -116.02 157.78 10.86
CA LYS A 343 -115.71 156.56 11.64
C LYS A 343 -116.27 155.31 10.94
N SER A 344 -115.40 154.38 10.57
CA SER A 344 -115.60 152.93 10.79
C SER A 344 -114.42 152.15 10.20
N GLY A 345 -113.56 151.71 11.10
CA GLY A 345 -112.56 150.70 10.82
C GLY A 345 -113.12 149.28 10.91
N ALA A 346 -112.25 148.38 10.47
CA ALA A 346 -112.27 146.94 10.72
C ALA A 346 -113.37 146.14 10.02
N LYS A 347 -113.09 145.74 8.77
CA LYS A 347 -113.37 144.36 8.34
C LYS A 347 -112.73 144.03 7.00
N LYS A 348 -112.48 142.72 6.89
CA LYS A 348 -112.44 141.90 5.69
C LYS A 348 -111.11 141.89 4.94
N LYS A 349 -110.64 140.74 4.46
CA LYS A 349 -111.07 139.33 4.61
C LYS A 349 -110.06 138.51 3.81
N MET A 350 -109.98 137.23 4.17
CA MET A 350 -109.47 136.12 3.36
C MET A 350 -107.95 136.21 3.13
N ARG A 351 -107.19 135.12 3.26
CA ARG A 351 -107.48 133.74 2.91
C ARG A 351 -106.43 132.85 3.57
#